data_AF-A0A6G3WIB9-F1
#
_entry.id   AF-A0A6G3WIB9-F1
#
_cell.length_a   1.000
_cell.length_b   1.000
_cell.length_c   1.000
_cell.angle_alpha   90.00
_cell.angle_beta   90.00
_cell.angle_gamma   90.00
#
_symmetry.space_group_name_H-M   'P 1'
#
loop_
_entity.id
_entity.type
_entity.pdbx_description
1 polymer ?
#
loop_
_entity_poly.entity_id
_entity_poly.type
_entity_poly.pdbx_seq_one_letter_code
_entity_poly.pdbx_strand_id
1 'polypeptide(L)' 'RTRWAAHDVGVHRAGSKTLHHHQVGELVLGYEELTLHSSPSIALSTYIAEPASPTAERLHLLAAWAATTATAHGTAF' A
#
# COMPACT_ATOMS: atom_id res chain seq x y z
N ARG A 1 -14.71 -13.62 12.92
CA ARG A 1 -15.88 -12.70 13.10
C ARG A 1 -15.68 -11.66 14.21
N THR A 2 -14.87 -11.93 15.24
CA THR A 2 -14.72 -11.05 16.41
C THR A 2 -14.06 -9.70 16.12
N ARG A 3 -13.04 -9.62 15.23
CA ARG A 3 -12.37 -8.35 14.94
C ARG A 3 -13.27 -7.32 14.27
N TRP A 4 -14.16 -7.77 13.37
CA TRP A 4 -15.06 -6.90 12.61
C TRP A 4 -16.22 -6.40 13.48
N ALA A 5 -16.81 -7.27 14.29
CA ALA A 5 -17.90 -6.90 15.18
C ALA A 5 -17.47 -5.96 16.32
N ALA A 6 -16.16 -5.87 16.59
CA ALA A 6 -15.59 -5.02 17.64
C ALA A 6 -15.18 -3.61 17.17
N HIS A 7 -15.26 -3.31 15.86
CA HIS A 7 -14.85 -2.01 15.32
C HIS A 7 -15.98 -1.41 14.48
N ASP A 8 -16.21 -0.11 14.62
CA ASP A 8 -17.04 0.63 13.68
C ASP A 8 -16.29 0.75 12.35
N VAL A 9 -16.76 0.01 11.35
CA VAL A 9 -16.09 -0.10 10.05
C VAL A 9 -16.64 0.99 9.12
N GLY A 10 -15.97 2.14 9.14
CA GLY A 10 -16.23 3.23 8.20
C GLY A 10 -15.67 2.95 6.79
N VAL A 11 -16.24 3.62 5.78
CA VAL A 11 -15.78 3.55 4.39
C VAL A 11 -14.42 4.27 4.26
N HIS A 12 -13.38 3.53 3.91
CA HIS A 12 -12.01 4.05 3.73
C HIS A 12 -11.86 4.80 2.39
N ARG A 13 -12.41 6.01 2.28
CA ARG A 13 -12.34 6.77 1.01
C ARG A 13 -11.02 7.48 0.76
N ALA A 14 -10.46 8.15 1.77
CA ALA A 14 -9.15 8.79 1.69
C ALA A 14 -8.55 8.96 3.09
N GLY A 15 -7.22 9.09 3.18
CA GLY A 15 -6.54 9.35 4.45
C GLY A 15 -5.05 9.06 4.40
N SER A 16 -4.44 8.90 5.57
CA SER A 16 -3.04 8.48 5.72
C SER A 16 -2.96 7.18 6.49
N LYS A 17 -2.05 6.29 6.08
CA LYS A 17 -1.77 4.99 6.69
C LYS A 17 -0.29 4.87 6.99
N THR A 18 0.01 4.53 8.24
CA THR A 18 1.36 4.17 8.68
C THR A 18 1.50 2.65 8.66
N LEU A 19 2.47 2.15 7.91
CA LEU A 19 2.83 0.74 7.82
C LEU A 19 4.24 0.53 8.33
N HIS A 20 4.47 -0.54 9.08
CA HIS A 20 5.80 -0.94 9.51
C HIS A 20 6.27 -2.13 8.65
N HIS A 21 7.14 -1.86 7.69
CA HIS A 21 7.73 -2.89 6.84
C HIS A 21 9.04 -3.40 7.44
N HIS A 22 9.18 -4.72 7.56
CA HIS A 22 10.34 -5.33 8.24
C HIS A 22 11.70 -4.98 7.63
N GLN A 23 11.82 -4.83 6.30
CA GLN A 23 13.09 -4.46 5.65
C GLN A 23 13.36 -2.96 5.59
N VAL A 24 12.34 -2.12 5.38
CA VAL A 24 12.53 -0.69 5.08
C VAL A 24 12.02 0.24 6.17
N GLY A 25 11.45 -0.32 7.24
CA GLY A 25 10.94 0.42 8.38
C GLY A 25 9.58 1.06 8.11
N GLU A 26 9.38 2.24 8.68
CA GLU A 26 8.10 2.95 8.64
C GLU A 26 7.83 3.58 7.27
N LEU A 27 6.60 3.38 6.78
CA LEU A 27 6.05 3.95 5.56
C LEU A 27 4.78 4.71 5.89
N VAL A 28 4.77 6.03 5.65
CA VAL A 28 3.58 6.88 5.79
C VAL A 28 3.02 7.15 4.40
N LEU A 29 1.86 6.59 4.12
CA LEU A 29 1.24 6.59 2.79
C LEU A 29 -0.12 7.27 2.83
N GLY A 30 -0.30 8.28 1.99
CA GLY A 30 -1.65 8.71 1.62
C GLY A 30 -2.36 7.57 0.91
N TYR A 31 -3.65 7.39 1.16
CA TYR A 31 -4.47 6.45 0.40
C TYR A 31 -5.73 7.13 -0.12
N GLU A 32 -6.20 6.66 -1.26
CA GLU A 32 -7.46 7.08 -1.87
C GLU A 32 -8.13 5.89 -2.56
N GLU A 33 -9.44 5.77 -2.40
CA GLU A 33 -10.27 4.78 -3.07
C GLU A 33 -11.17 5.46 -4.12
N LEU A 34 -10.96 5.08 -5.38
CA LEU A 34 -11.67 5.61 -6.53
C LEU A 34 -12.59 4.53 -7.12
N THR A 35 -13.89 4.78 -7.12
CA THR A 35 -14.87 3.90 -7.78
C THR A 35 -14.98 4.25 -9.26
N LEU A 36 -14.93 3.24 -10.13
CA LEU A 36 -15.08 3.46 -11.57
C LEU A 36 -16.55 3.72 -11.93
N HIS A 37 -16.83 4.90 -12.49
CA HIS A 37 -18.19 5.26 -12.91
C HIS A 37 -18.78 4.30 -13.96
N SER A 38 -17.96 3.77 -14.86
CA SER A 38 -18.37 2.80 -15.89
C SER A 38 -18.59 1.39 -15.36
N SER A 39 -18.05 1.08 -14.18
CA SER A 39 -18.20 -0.23 -13.53
C SER A 39 -18.17 -0.06 -12.00
N PRO A 40 -19.32 0.24 -11.38
CA PRO A 40 -19.41 0.55 -9.94
C PRO A 40 -18.99 -0.60 -9.01
N SER A 41 -18.83 -1.82 -9.54
CA SER A 41 -18.30 -2.98 -8.81
C SER A 41 -16.78 -2.98 -8.68
N ILE A 42 -16.08 -2.08 -9.39
CA ILE A 42 -14.62 -1.98 -9.36
C ILE A 42 -14.23 -0.71 -8.61
N ALA A 43 -13.38 -0.89 -7.59
CA ALA A 43 -12.72 0.18 -6.87
C ALA A 43 -11.20 0.07 -7.04
N LEU A 44 -10.55 1.20 -7.27
CA LEU A 44 -9.10 1.35 -7.31
C LEU A 44 -8.63 1.95 -5.99
N SER A 45 -7.78 1.24 -5.25
CA SER A 45 -7.13 1.78 -4.06
C SER A 45 -5.69 2.18 -4.39
N THR A 46 -5.39 3.47 -4.32
CA THR A 46 -4.06 4.01 -4.54
C THR A 46 -3.40 4.32 -3.20
N TYR A 47 -2.10 4.02 -3.11
CA TYR A 47 -1.25 4.40 -1.98
C TYR A 47 -0.10 5.24 -2.50
N ILE A 48 0.08 6.44 -1.97
CA ILE A 48 1.08 7.39 -2.44
C ILE A 48 1.94 7.89 -1.28
N ALA A 49 3.24 8.02 -1.52
CA ALA A 49 4.13 8.72 -0.62
C ALA A 49 4.24 10.19 -1.04
N GLU A 50 4.36 11.08 -0.07
CA GLU A 50 4.65 12.49 -0.36
C GLU A 50 5.99 12.60 -1.11
N PRO A 51 6.09 13.39 -2.20
CA PRO A 51 7.35 13.58 -2.93
C PRO A 51 8.48 14.07 -2.02
N ALA A 52 9.71 13.59 -2.27
CA ALA A 52 10.90 13.91 -1.46
C ALA A 52 10.78 13.59 0.04
N SER A 53 9.82 12.74 0.44
CA SER A 53 9.70 12.27 1.82
C SER A 53 10.57 11.04 2.10
N PRO A 54 10.88 10.75 3.38
CA PRO A 54 11.53 9.50 3.77
C PRO A 54 10.77 8.25 3.31
N THR A 55 9.43 8.32 3.21
CA THR A 55 8.63 7.22 2.68
C THR A 55 8.91 7.00 1.20
N ALA A 56 9.06 8.06 0.40
CA ALA A 56 9.36 7.93 -1.02
C ALA A 56 10.73 7.25 -1.25
N GLU A 57 11.75 7.64 -0.48
CA GLU A 57 13.06 6.99 -0.50
C GLU A 57 12.98 5.51 -0.10
N ARG A 58 12.23 5.19 0.97
CA ARG A 58 12.02 3.80 1.42
C ARG A 58 11.23 2.96 0.43
N LEU A 59 10.28 3.54 -0.30
CA LEU A 59 9.57 2.84 -1.38
C LEU A 59 10.53 2.50 -2.52
N HIS A 60 11.46 3.40 -2.87
CA HIS A 60 12.51 3.09 -3.85
C HIS A 60 13.42 1.95 -3.38
N LEU A 61 13.84 1.98 -2.11
CA LEU A 61 14.61 0.88 -1.51
C LEU A 61 13.83 -0.44 -1.52
N LEU A 62 12.54 -0.39 -1.18
CA LEU A 62 11.67 -1.57 -1.19
C LEU A 62 11.54 -2.15 -2.60
N ALA A 63 11.38 -1.31 -3.62
CA ALA A 63 11.31 -1.74 -5.02
C ALA A 63 12.61 -2.42 -5.47
N ALA A 64 13.77 -1.84 -5.12
CA ALA A 64 15.07 -2.45 -5.42
C ALA A 64 15.28 -3.79 -4.69
N TRP A 65 14.86 -3.88 -3.42
CA TRP A 65 14.92 -5.12 -2.65
C TRP A 65 14.00 -6.21 -3.22
N ALA A 66 12.77 -5.83 -3.61
CA ALA A 66 11.81 -6.75 -4.20
C ALA A 66 12.30 -7.26 -5.56
N ALA A 67 12.88 -6.41 -6.41
CA ALA A 67 13.49 -6.81 -7.67
C ALA A 67 14.63 -7.82 -7.44
N THR A 68 15.53 -7.55 -6.49
CA THR A 68 16.61 -8.46 -6.11
C THR A 68 16.06 -9.81 -5.64
N THR A 69 15.02 -9.79 -4.80
CA THR A 69 14.38 -11.01 -4.28
C THR A 69 13.66 -11.77 -5.38
N ALA A 70 13.00 -11.10 -6.33
CA ALA A 70 12.35 -11.75 -7.47
C ALA A 70 13.36 -12.42 -8.39
N THR A 71 14.51 -11.78 -8.66
CA THR A 71 15.61 -12.40 -9.40
C THR A 71 16.17 -13.62 -8.65
N ALA A 72 16.35 -13.52 -7.34
CA ALA A 72 16.81 -14.63 -6.51
C ALA A 72 15.79 -15.77 -6.37
N HIS A 73 14.48 -15.45 -6.38
CA HIS A 73 13.40 -16.42 -6.34
C HIS A 73 13.27 -17.19 -7.66
N GLY A 74 13.90 -16.71 -8.73
CA GLY A 74 13.94 -17.39 -10.00
C GLY A 74 12.56 -17.41 -10.67
N THR A 75 12.48 -16.76 -11.80
CA THR A 75 11.50 -17.06 -12.86
C THR A 75 11.54 -18.55 -13.21
N ALA A 76 10.78 -19.36 -12.48
CA ALA A 76 10.22 -20.61 -12.97
C ALA A 76 8.78 -20.29 -13.36
N PHE A 77 8.61 -19.71 -14.54
CA PHE A 77 7.37 -19.81 -15.29
C PHE A 77 7.56 -20.91 -16.34
#